data_AF-G7LIB1-F1
#
_entry.id   AF-G7LIB1-F1
#
_cell.length_a   1.000
_cell.length_b   1.000
_cell.length_c   1.000
_cell.angle_alpha   90.00
_cell.angle_beta   90.00
_cell.angle_gamma   90.00
#
_symmetry.space_group_name_H-M   'P 1'
#
loop_
_entity.id
_entity.type
_entity.pdbx_description
1 polymer ?
#
loop_
_entity_poly.entity_id
_entity_poly.type
_entity_poly.pdbx_seq_one_letter_code
_entity_poly.pdbx_strand_id
1 'polypeptide(L)'
;MLLPSLSELYLSSGSLESLSSSLPYANFISLEDLDVSGNDFFSELPIRLFNQSGLSYLDLGNNRFHAIPDWFGQLGLKQLDLSYNSFTSSIPTTLVNLSSLIYLDVSINHLNGSLPESSGQLSNLEELVVDEKPLSGVLSHRNFAKLPNLQ
;
A
#
# COMPACT_ATOMS: atom_id res chain seq x y z
N MET A 1 -23.89 7.06 5.15
CA MET A 1 -23.82 7.00 6.62
C MET A 1 -22.43 7.49 7.00
N LEU A 2 -22.34 8.60 7.74
CA LEU A 2 -21.06 9.07 8.26
C LEU A 2 -20.63 8.08 9.34
N LEU A 3 -19.41 7.55 9.24
CA LEU A 3 -18.81 6.65 10.23
C LEU A 3 -17.59 7.34 10.88
N PRO A 4 -17.76 8.52 11.50
CA PRO A 4 -16.65 9.36 11.92
C PRO A 4 -15.84 8.78 13.08
N SER A 5 -16.31 7.69 13.72
CA SER A 5 -15.64 7.02 14.83
C SER A 5 -15.12 5.64 14.48
N LEU A 6 -15.28 5.20 13.22
CA LEU A 6 -14.79 3.89 12.80
C LEU A 6 -13.27 3.94 12.69
N SER A 7 -12.59 3.21 13.57
CA SER A 7 -11.13 3.06 13.58
C SER A 7 -10.65 1.89 12.74
N GLU A 8 -11.46 0.83 12.67
CA GLU A 8 -11.07 -0.41 12.00
C GLU A 8 -12.19 -0.85 11.05
N LEU A 9 -11.81 -1.24 9.83
CA LEU A 9 -12.74 -1.74 8.81
C LEU A 9 -12.11 -2.93 8.10
N TYR A 10 -12.68 -4.12 8.35
CA TYR A 10 -12.29 -5.36 7.70
C TYR A 10 -13.41 -5.80 6.75
N LEU A 11 -13.13 -5.81 5.45
CA LEU A 11 -14.04 -6.16 4.36
C LEU A 11 -13.44 -7.23 3.45
N SER A 12 -12.61 -8.12 3.99
CA SER A 12 -11.90 -9.12 3.19
C SER A 12 -12.80 -10.22 2.65
N SER A 13 -12.42 -10.79 1.50
CA SER A 13 -13.11 -11.94 0.86
C SER A 13 -14.57 -11.69 0.45
N GLY A 14 -14.90 -10.47 0.01
CA GLY A 14 -16.28 -10.01 -0.23
C GLY A 14 -16.70 -9.81 -1.69
N SER A 15 -15.85 -10.15 -2.68
CA SER A 15 -16.07 -9.84 -4.11
C SER A 15 -16.41 -8.36 -4.38
N LEU A 16 -15.87 -7.45 -3.57
CA LEU A 16 -16.08 -6.01 -3.72
C LEU A 16 -15.24 -5.50 -4.90
N GLU A 17 -15.87 -4.70 -5.77
CA GLU A 17 -15.16 -4.09 -6.92
C GLU A 17 -14.78 -2.62 -6.66
N SER A 18 -15.50 -1.94 -5.75
CA SER A 18 -15.35 -0.50 -5.50
C SER A 18 -15.88 -0.08 -4.12
N LEU A 19 -15.08 0.72 -3.39
CA LEU A 19 -15.46 1.29 -2.10
C LEU A 19 -16.44 2.43 -2.32
N SER A 20 -16.30 3.19 -3.41
CA SER A 20 -17.26 4.23 -3.76
C SER A 20 -18.64 3.66 -4.05
N SER A 21 -18.72 2.52 -4.73
CA SER A 21 -20.02 1.88 -5.02
C SER A 21 -20.61 1.21 -3.77
N SER A 22 -19.76 0.56 -2.97
CA SER A 22 -20.20 -0.19 -1.78
C SER A 22 -20.49 0.73 -0.58
N LEU A 23 -19.77 1.83 -0.46
CA LEU A 23 -19.81 2.80 0.64
C LEU A 23 -19.78 4.27 0.14
N PRO A 24 -20.75 4.70 -0.68
CA PRO A 24 -20.72 6.00 -1.38
C PRO A 24 -20.74 7.24 -0.47
N TYR A 25 -21.09 7.05 0.80
CA TYR A 25 -21.21 8.12 1.79
C TYR A 25 -20.28 7.92 2.99
N ALA A 26 -19.34 6.97 2.89
CA ALA A 26 -18.35 6.77 3.94
C ALA A 26 -17.33 7.91 3.93
N ASN A 27 -16.85 8.23 5.12
CA ASN A 27 -15.75 9.15 5.33
C ASN A 27 -14.90 8.57 6.46
N PHE A 28 -13.64 8.25 6.18
CA PHE A 28 -12.79 7.47 7.06
C PHE A 28 -11.83 8.34 7.87
N ILE A 29 -12.31 9.50 8.37
CA ILE A 29 -11.50 10.48 9.11
C ILE A 29 -10.76 9.83 10.30
N SER A 30 -11.40 8.89 11.00
CA SER A 30 -10.80 8.25 12.18
C SER A 30 -10.27 6.84 11.90
N LEU A 31 -10.25 6.41 10.63
CA LEU A 31 -9.83 5.05 10.29
C LEU A 31 -8.31 4.93 10.44
N GLU A 32 -7.90 3.93 11.20
CA GLU A 32 -6.52 3.57 11.50
C GLU A 32 -6.16 2.28 10.75
N ASP A 33 -7.08 1.32 10.67
CA ASP A 33 -6.84 0.03 10.02
C ASP A 33 -7.90 -0.27 8.95
N LEU A 34 -7.44 -0.51 7.73
CA LEU A 34 -8.27 -0.95 6.61
C LEU A 34 -7.74 -2.25 6.03
N ASP A 35 -8.59 -3.26 6.02
CA ASP A 35 -8.39 -4.50 5.25
C ASP A 35 -9.50 -4.63 4.22
N VAL A 36 -9.12 -4.61 2.95
CA VAL A 36 -9.99 -4.89 1.80
C VAL A 36 -9.42 -6.01 0.94
N SER A 37 -8.59 -6.87 1.54
CA SER A 37 -7.91 -7.97 0.85
C SER A 37 -8.87 -9.03 0.31
N GLY A 38 -8.45 -9.77 -0.72
CA GLY A 38 -9.26 -10.87 -1.27
C GLY A 38 -10.55 -10.41 -1.94
N ASN A 39 -10.52 -9.27 -2.63
CA ASN A 39 -11.67 -8.71 -3.33
C ASN A 39 -11.37 -8.59 -4.84
N ASP A 40 -12.25 -7.91 -5.59
CA ASP A 40 -12.15 -7.74 -7.03
C ASP A 40 -11.77 -6.29 -7.41
N PHE A 41 -11.13 -5.54 -6.51
CA PHE A 41 -10.75 -4.14 -6.76
C PHE A 41 -9.75 -4.05 -7.91
N PHE A 42 -10.13 -3.39 -9.01
CA PHE A 42 -9.30 -3.21 -10.19
C PHE A 42 -8.94 -1.74 -10.48
N SER A 43 -9.62 -0.81 -9.83
CA SER A 43 -9.47 0.65 -9.98
C SER A 43 -8.88 1.26 -8.72
N GLU A 44 -8.30 2.46 -8.83
CA GLU A 44 -7.68 3.14 -7.70
C GLU A 44 -8.66 3.38 -6.54
N LEU A 45 -8.14 3.30 -5.32
CA LEU A 45 -8.88 3.75 -4.15
C LEU A 45 -9.13 5.26 -4.24
N PRO A 46 -10.35 5.74 -3.98
CA PRO A 46 -10.66 7.17 -4.02
C PRO A 46 -9.98 7.89 -2.84
N ILE A 47 -8.95 8.69 -3.12
CA ILE A 47 -8.20 9.48 -2.12
C ILE A 47 -9.09 10.24 -1.12
N ARG A 48 -10.28 10.70 -1.56
CA ARG A 48 -11.23 11.45 -0.72
C ARG A 48 -11.73 10.64 0.48
N LEU A 49 -11.78 9.31 0.37
CA LEU A 49 -12.17 8.46 1.49
C LEU A 49 -11.12 8.45 2.61
N PHE A 50 -9.85 8.65 2.25
CA PHE A 50 -8.69 8.52 3.15
C PHE A 50 -8.07 9.86 3.55
N ASN A 51 -8.55 10.95 2.95
CA ASN A 51 -8.05 12.28 3.24
C ASN A 51 -8.31 12.61 4.73
N GLN A 52 -7.24 12.94 5.47
CA GLN A 52 -7.25 13.18 6.93
C GLN A 52 -7.39 11.93 7.81
N SER A 53 -7.39 10.72 7.24
CA SER A 53 -7.36 9.49 8.04
C SER A 53 -6.04 9.35 8.81
N GLY A 54 -6.12 8.78 10.01
CA GLY A 54 -4.96 8.35 10.81
C GLY A 54 -4.41 6.99 10.37
N LEU A 55 -4.61 6.62 9.10
CA LEU A 55 -4.40 5.26 8.63
C LEU A 55 -2.96 4.80 8.87
N SER A 56 -2.84 3.69 9.58
CA SER A 56 -1.60 3.08 10.04
C SER A 56 -1.42 1.68 9.44
N TYR A 57 -2.51 0.96 9.20
CA TYR A 57 -2.54 -0.34 8.54
C TYR A 57 -3.42 -0.27 7.28
N LEU A 58 -2.87 -0.74 6.17
CA LEU A 58 -3.59 -0.86 4.91
C LEU A 58 -3.25 -2.18 4.22
N ASP A 59 -4.25 -3.03 4.06
CA ASP A 59 -4.14 -4.29 3.35
C ASP A 59 -5.03 -4.29 2.09
N LEU A 60 -4.35 -4.30 0.95
CA LEU A 60 -4.92 -4.39 -0.39
C LEU A 60 -4.60 -5.73 -1.07
N GLY A 61 -4.05 -6.69 -0.32
CA GLY A 61 -3.57 -7.96 -0.83
C GLY A 61 -4.65 -8.72 -1.60
N ASN A 62 -4.25 -9.53 -2.58
CA ASN A 62 -5.16 -10.42 -3.31
C ASN A 62 -6.35 -9.66 -3.95
N ASN A 63 -6.01 -8.69 -4.81
CA ASN A 63 -6.94 -7.88 -5.58
C ASN A 63 -6.48 -7.80 -7.05
N ARG A 64 -6.99 -6.84 -7.83
CA ARG A 64 -6.68 -6.67 -9.26
C ARG A 64 -6.14 -5.27 -9.57
N PHE A 65 -5.51 -4.59 -8.60
CA PHE A 65 -4.97 -3.25 -8.82
C PHE A 65 -3.82 -3.26 -9.83
N HIS A 66 -3.68 -2.20 -10.63
CA HIS A 66 -2.67 -2.12 -11.71
C HIS A 66 -1.60 -1.04 -11.50
N ALA A 67 -1.86 -0.04 -10.65
CA ALA A 67 -0.91 1.02 -10.32
C ALA A 67 -0.99 1.39 -8.83
N ILE A 68 0.16 1.63 -8.22
CA ILE A 68 0.26 2.17 -6.86
C ILE A 68 0.06 3.69 -6.96
N PRO A 69 -0.94 4.29 -6.30
CA PRO A 69 -1.17 5.73 -6.41
C PRO A 69 -0.12 6.56 -5.67
N ASP A 70 0.31 7.67 -6.28
CA ASP A 70 1.32 8.58 -5.69
C ASP A 70 0.90 9.13 -4.32
N TRP A 71 -0.40 9.27 -4.08
CA TRP A 71 -0.93 9.84 -2.85
C TRP A 71 -0.77 8.93 -1.63
N PHE A 72 -0.40 7.65 -1.79
CA PHE A 72 -0.06 6.79 -0.66
C PHE A 72 1.06 7.40 0.18
N GLY A 73 2.03 8.08 -0.45
CA GLY A 73 3.11 8.78 0.24
C GLY A 73 2.67 9.96 1.12
N GLN A 74 1.39 10.31 1.14
CA GLN A 74 0.83 11.34 2.02
C GLN A 74 0.26 10.76 3.33
N LEU A 75 0.19 9.43 3.44
CA LEU A 75 -0.36 8.73 4.60
C LEU A 75 0.71 8.49 5.68
N GLY A 76 0.25 8.22 6.90
CA GLY A 76 1.08 7.87 8.05
C GLY A 76 1.24 6.35 8.25
N LEU A 77 1.32 5.57 7.17
CA LEU A 77 1.29 4.11 7.23
C LEU A 77 2.49 3.52 7.98
N LYS A 78 2.22 2.48 8.75
CA LYS A 78 3.20 1.60 9.40
C LYS A 78 3.26 0.22 8.73
N GLN A 79 2.13 -0.27 8.22
CA GLN A 79 2.05 -1.54 7.52
C GLN A 79 1.28 -1.35 6.22
N LEU A 80 1.85 -1.86 5.13
CA LEU A 80 1.25 -1.78 3.81
C LEU A 80 1.42 -3.11 3.08
N ASP A 81 0.30 -3.79 2.81
CA ASP A 81 0.27 -5.00 2.00
C ASP A 81 -0.34 -4.70 0.63
N LEU A 82 0.46 -4.90 -0.41
CA LEU A 82 0.12 -4.75 -1.82
C LEU A 82 0.28 -6.07 -2.59
N SER A 83 0.46 -7.18 -1.88
CA SER A 83 0.76 -8.48 -2.45
C SER A 83 -0.36 -9.01 -3.34
N TYR A 84 -0.07 -9.98 -4.20
CA TYR A 84 -1.07 -10.66 -5.04
C TYR A 84 -1.98 -9.68 -5.80
N ASN A 85 -1.37 -8.79 -6.57
CA ASN A 85 -2.09 -7.82 -7.40
C ASN A 85 -1.53 -7.85 -8.84
N SER A 86 -2.02 -6.94 -9.67
CA SER A 86 -1.59 -6.78 -11.07
C SER A 86 -0.74 -5.52 -11.26
N PHE A 87 -0.04 -5.04 -10.23
CA PHE A 87 0.74 -3.79 -10.33
C PHE A 87 1.84 -3.94 -11.40
N THR A 88 1.78 -3.15 -12.48
CA THR A 88 2.73 -3.27 -13.62
C THR A 88 3.75 -2.15 -13.71
N SER A 89 3.50 -1.03 -13.04
CA SER A 89 4.35 0.16 -13.07
C SER A 89 5.48 0.09 -12.04
N SER A 90 6.40 1.04 -12.05
CA SER A 90 7.38 1.18 -10.97
C SER A 90 6.75 1.68 -9.68
N ILE A 91 7.38 1.36 -8.56
CA ILE A 91 7.05 1.92 -7.25
C ILE A 91 7.16 3.46 -7.32
N PRO A 92 6.10 4.20 -6.99
CA PRO A 92 6.13 5.67 -6.98
C PRO A 92 7.26 6.22 -6.12
N THR A 93 7.93 7.28 -6.59
CA THR A 93 8.95 7.96 -5.79
C THR A 93 8.38 8.60 -4.54
N THR A 94 7.07 8.82 -4.46
CA THR A 94 6.40 9.32 -3.26
C THR A 94 6.24 8.28 -2.17
N LEU A 95 6.29 6.98 -2.50
CA LEU A 95 6.12 5.91 -1.50
C LEU A 95 7.21 5.95 -0.42
N VAL A 96 8.41 6.46 -0.77
CA VAL A 96 9.52 6.66 0.18
C VAL A 96 9.21 7.70 1.27
N ASN A 97 8.16 8.51 1.11
CA ASN A 97 7.73 9.49 2.11
C ASN A 97 7.02 8.82 3.30
N LEU A 98 6.68 7.53 3.21
CA LEU A 98 6.13 6.73 4.29
C LEU A 98 7.22 6.44 5.35
N SER A 99 7.74 7.48 5.98
CA SER A 99 8.84 7.41 6.94
C SER A 99 8.52 6.59 8.20
N SER A 100 7.24 6.35 8.48
CA SER A 100 6.78 5.50 9.59
C SER A 100 6.57 4.03 9.20
N LEU A 101 6.79 3.67 7.93
CA LEU A 101 6.56 2.33 7.42
C LEU A 101 7.57 1.35 8.01
N ILE A 102 7.05 0.24 8.54
CA ILE A 102 7.80 -0.85 9.19
C ILE A 102 7.74 -2.10 8.31
N TYR A 103 6.57 -2.38 7.73
CA TYR A 103 6.32 -3.53 6.86
C TYR A 103 5.80 -3.07 5.50
N LEU A 104 6.40 -3.62 4.44
CA LEU A 104 5.94 -3.46 3.06
C LEU A 104 5.97 -4.79 2.33
N ASP A 105 4.81 -5.28 1.88
CA ASP A 105 4.73 -6.39 0.94
C ASP A 105 4.31 -5.89 -0.44
N VAL A 106 5.14 -6.17 -1.44
CA VAL A 106 4.86 -5.90 -2.86
C VAL A 106 5.02 -7.15 -3.72
N SER A 107 5.13 -8.32 -3.09
CA SER A 107 5.31 -9.61 -3.76
C SER A 107 4.11 -9.97 -4.62
N ILE A 108 4.34 -10.88 -5.56
CA ILE A 108 3.34 -11.49 -6.44
C ILE A 108 2.58 -10.39 -7.19
N ASN A 109 3.38 -9.59 -7.89
CA ASN A 109 2.97 -8.50 -8.75
C ASN A 109 3.76 -8.54 -10.06
N HIS A 110 3.56 -7.54 -10.92
CA HIS A 110 4.27 -7.40 -12.19
C HIS A 110 5.10 -6.12 -12.22
N LEU A 111 5.53 -5.64 -11.04
CA LEU A 111 6.24 -4.38 -10.87
C LEU A 111 7.54 -4.37 -11.67
N ASN A 112 7.83 -3.24 -12.30
CA ASN A 112 9.07 -3.01 -13.06
C ASN A 112 9.85 -1.80 -12.52
N GLY A 113 11.00 -1.49 -13.08
CA GLY A 113 11.85 -0.39 -12.57
C GLY A 113 12.65 -0.79 -11.34
N SER A 114 13.22 0.17 -10.58
CA SER A 114 14.00 -0.02 -9.34
C SER A 114 13.36 0.73 -8.17
N LEU A 115 13.60 0.33 -6.92
CA LEU A 115 13.34 1.20 -5.78
C LEU A 115 14.02 2.56 -6.02
N PRO A 116 13.35 3.68 -5.72
CA PRO A 116 13.91 5.01 -5.90
C PRO A 116 15.26 5.17 -5.18
N GLU A 117 16.13 6.06 -5.68
CA GLU A 117 17.40 6.34 -5.01
C GLU A 117 17.23 6.85 -3.58
N SER A 118 16.08 7.48 -3.31
CA SER A 118 15.63 8.01 -2.02
C SER A 118 15.03 6.94 -1.09
N SER A 119 15.08 5.65 -1.42
CA SER A 119 14.57 4.55 -0.57
C SER A 119 15.08 4.57 0.87
N GLY A 120 16.25 5.14 1.15
CA GLY A 120 16.73 5.31 2.53
C GLY A 120 15.91 6.26 3.41
N GLN A 121 14.91 6.96 2.85
CA GLN A 121 13.91 7.70 3.63
C GLN A 121 12.91 6.79 4.33
N LEU A 122 12.79 5.53 3.91
CA LEU A 122 12.06 4.47 4.62
C LEU A 122 12.91 3.97 5.80
N SER A 123 13.31 4.88 6.68
CA SER A 123 14.30 4.61 7.73
C SER A 123 13.80 3.65 8.80
N ASN A 124 12.49 3.47 8.94
CA ASN A 124 11.88 2.53 9.90
C ASN A 124 11.49 1.20 9.26
N LEU A 125 11.76 0.99 7.97
CA LEU A 125 11.37 -0.25 7.29
C LEU A 125 12.25 -1.39 7.80
N GLU A 126 11.60 -2.37 8.42
CA GLU A 126 12.23 -3.55 9.02
C GLU A 126 12.03 -4.77 8.12
N GLU A 127 10.90 -4.83 7.41
CA GLU A 127 10.53 -5.97 6.56
C GLU A 127 10.04 -5.49 5.18
N LEU A 128 10.64 -6.06 4.14
CA LEU A 128 10.30 -5.83 2.74
C LEU A 128 10.12 -7.18 2.05
N VAL A 129 8.87 -7.53 1.75
CA VAL A 129 8.53 -8.77 1.07
C VAL A 129 8.36 -8.52 -0.41
N VAL A 130 9.14 -9.26 -1.20
CA VAL A 130 9.31 -9.10 -2.65
C VAL A 130 9.44 -10.47 -3.30
N ASP A 131 9.19 -10.57 -4.61
CA ASP A 131 9.25 -11.86 -5.30
C ASP A 131 10.64 -12.53 -5.26
N GLU A 132 10.64 -13.85 -5.08
CA GLU A 132 11.87 -14.68 -5.09
C GLU A 132 12.59 -14.68 -6.45
N LYS A 133 11.86 -14.38 -7.53
CA LYS A 133 12.49 -14.20 -8.83
C LYS A 133 13.07 -12.80 -8.88
N PRO A 134 14.37 -12.66 -9.22
CA PRO A 134 15.03 -11.38 -9.18
C PRO A 134 14.29 -10.45 -10.11
N LEU A 135 13.51 -9.54 -9.52
CA LEU A 135 12.96 -8.40 -10.19
C LEU A 135 14.15 -7.76 -10.90
N SER A 136 14.26 -7.91 -12.23
CA SER A 136 15.48 -7.61 -12.98
C SER A 136 15.77 -6.10 -13.10
N GLY A 137 15.24 -5.33 -12.15
CA GLY A 137 15.42 -3.92 -11.93
C GLY A 137 14.98 -3.50 -10.51
N VAL A 138 13.96 -4.14 -9.90
CA VAL A 138 13.23 -3.55 -8.75
C VAL A 138 14.10 -3.41 -7.51
N LEU A 139 15.03 -4.36 -7.30
CA LEU A 139 15.84 -4.40 -6.10
C LEU A 139 17.28 -4.78 -6.46
N SER A 140 18.09 -3.76 -6.71
CA SER A 140 19.53 -3.97 -6.74
C SER A 140 20.05 -4.07 -5.29
N HIS A 141 21.18 -4.75 -5.09
CA HIS A 141 21.89 -4.76 -3.79
C HIS A 141 22.12 -3.34 -3.23
N ARG A 142 22.20 -2.32 -4.10
CA ARG A 142 22.36 -0.91 -3.70
C ARG A 142 21.11 -0.32 -3.04
N ASN A 143 19.93 -0.88 -3.29
CA ASN A 143 18.69 -0.42 -2.68
C ASN A 143 18.60 -0.90 -1.23
N PHE A 144 18.92 -2.18 -0.98
CA PHE A 144 18.92 -2.74 0.39
C PHE A 144 19.95 -2.07 1.30
N ALA A 145 21.13 -1.74 0.78
CA ALA A 145 22.16 -1.02 1.55
C ALA A 145 21.73 0.37 2.06
N LYS A 146 20.61 0.92 1.55
CA LYS A 146 20.08 2.22 1.98
C LYS A 146 19.02 2.11 3.06
N LEU A 147 18.50 0.91 3.33
CA LEU A 147 17.45 0.66 4.31
C LEU A 147 18.13 0.20 5.60
N PRO A 148 18.28 1.09 6.61
CA PRO A 148 19.21 0.86 7.72
C PRO A 148 18.73 -0.23 8.69
N ASN A 149 17.42 -0.51 8.73
CA ASN A 149 16.79 -1.43 9.68
C ASN A 149 16.25 -2.70 9.02
N LEU A 150 16.45 -2.87 7.71
CA LEU A 150 15.93 -4.01 6.97
C LEU A 150 16.68 -5.29 7.37
N GLN A 151 15.93 -6.33 7.75
CA GLN A 151 16.46 -7.63 8.21
C GLN A 151 16.79 -8.59 7.06
#